data_AF-A0AAW1L5V7-F1
#
_entry.id   AF-A0AAW1L5V7-F1
#
_cell.length_a   1.000
_cell.length_b   1.000
_cell.length_c   1.000
_cell.angle_alpha   90.00
_cell.angle_beta   90.00
_cell.angle_gamma   90.00
#
_symmetry.space_group_name_H-M   'P 1'
#
loop_
_entity.id
_entity.type
_entity.pdbx_description
1 polymer ?
#
loop_
_entity_poly.entity_id
_entity_poly.type
_entity_poly.pdbx_seq_one_letter_code
_entity_poly.pdbx_strand_id
1 'polypeptide(L)'
;MAGNSGENDFNTINFEKRLTSLKDSQESINNCCHWCLENRHNHKKIVNCWLNVLKRVKVEQRLVLFYLANDVIQYSKRRNYEFVESWSTTLQKATTMVRDEKVKHKILRIFKIWEQRGVYGEEFITDLSGLISATPTARKSDDPQEFQSTYLITKIKNCAKLEADTDLKLKKYKEHNPKMMDGEALCASLKDRAHVDDVEKEMDDYVSHMEAYVNALKLEIKARHNLISLLQQAEVHLDTDKKDVKLVANAYRAFAMRVKTMKKKLDEIIPTLNSPVPSPDINAPSPSPDSDLELPTTMATPLMHHHQARILI
;
A
#
# COMPACT_ATOMS: atom_id res chain seq x y z
N MET A 1 -57.51 -17.71 19.40
CA MET A 1 -57.37 -16.23 19.49
C MET A 1 -56.09 -15.84 18.79
N ALA A 2 -56.21 -14.97 17.80
CA ALA A 2 -55.09 -14.45 17.03
C ALA A 2 -54.17 -13.61 17.92
N GLY A 3 -52.87 -13.87 17.82
CA GLY A 3 -51.81 -13.02 18.34
C GLY A 3 -50.78 -12.82 17.23
N ASN A 4 -51.21 -12.10 16.19
CA ASN A 4 -50.35 -11.65 15.10
C ASN A 4 -49.42 -10.57 15.67
N SER A 5 -48.28 -10.97 16.22
CA SER A 5 -47.21 -10.05 16.62
C SER A 5 -46.58 -9.51 15.33
N GLY A 6 -47.07 -8.37 14.85
CA GLY A 6 -46.53 -7.71 13.68
C GLY A 6 -45.01 -7.57 13.81
N GLU A 7 -44.29 -8.09 12.83
CA GLU A 7 -42.94 -7.62 12.52
C GLU A 7 -43.03 -6.10 12.41
N ASN A 8 -42.62 -5.40 13.47
CA ASN A 8 -42.42 -3.97 13.39
C ASN A 8 -41.30 -3.76 12.39
N ASP A 9 -41.68 -3.34 11.18
CA ASP A 9 -40.79 -3.25 10.05
C ASP A 9 -39.61 -2.33 10.41
N PHE A 10 -38.41 -2.92 10.51
CA PHE A 10 -37.23 -2.20 10.99
C PHE A 10 -36.86 -1.11 10.00
N ASN A 11 -37.13 0.15 10.37
CA ASN A 11 -36.81 1.27 9.50
C ASN A 11 -35.32 1.64 9.59
N THR A 12 -34.54 1.01 8.70
CA THR A 12 -33.10 1.25 8.51
C THR A 12 -32.76 2.73 8.39
N ILE A 13 -33.50 3.50 7.58
CA ILE A 13 -33.21 4.91 7.31
C ILE A 13 -33.36 5.75 8.57
N ASN A 14 -34.42 5.53 9.34
CA ASN A 14 -34.67 6.27 10.57
C ASN A 14 -33.63 5.96 11.64
N PHE A 15 -33.25 4.69 11.80
CA PHE A 15 -32.20 4.31 12.75
C PHE A 15 -30.84 4.88 12.34
N GLU A 16 -30.51 4.84 11.06
CA GLU A 16 -29.31 5.45 10.50
C GLU A 16 -29.25 6.98 10.70
N LYS A 17 -30.38 7.69 10.58
CA LYS A 17 -30.49 9.11 10.92
C LYS A 17 -30.21 9.34 12.41
N ARG A 18 -30.83 8.53 13.29
CA ARG A 18 -30.63 8.59 14.75
C ARG A 18 -29.16 8.39 15.13
N LEU A 19 -28.47 7.44 14.50
CA LEU A 19 -27.05 7.19 14.71
C LEU A 19 -26.17 8.35 14.24
N THR A 20 -26.53 8.99 13.12
CA THR A 20 -25.81 10.15 12.58
C THR A 20 -25.93 11.36 13.50
N SER A 21 -27.07 11.54 14.16
CA SER A 21 -27.34 12.62 15.12
C SER A 21 -27.04 12.26 16.59
N LEU A 22 -26.39 11.12 16.84
CA LEU A 22 -26.12 10.66 18.21
C LEU A 22 -25.14 11.60 18.91
N LYS A 23 -25.48 12.08 20.12
CA LYS A 23 -24.66 13.03 20.87
C LYS A 23 -23.65 12.31 21.76
N ASP A 24 -22.49 12.93 21.97
CA ASP A 24 -21.48 12.50 22.95
C ASP A 24 -21.92 12.83 24.39
N SER A 25 -23.06 12.29 24.82
CA SER A 25 -23.56 12.38 26.18
C SER A 25 -24.05 11.02 26.66
N GLN A 26 -23.81 10.72 27.94
CA GLN A 26 -24.18 9.42 28.52
C GLN A 26 -25.68 9.14 28.38
N GLU A 27 -26.52 10.16 28.55
CA GLU A 27 -27.97 10.06 28.36
C GLU A 27 -28.33 9.68 26.91
N SER A 28 -27.74 10.36 25.91
CA SER A 28 -28.01 10.07 24.49
C SER A 28 -27.57 8.67 24.11
N ILE A 29 -26.40 8.24 24.58
CA ILE A 29 -25.83 6.91 24.31
C ILE A 29 -26.67 5.84 25.00
N ASN A 30 -27.03 6.02 26.27
CA ASN A 30 -27.88 5.07 27.03
C ASN A 30 -29.25 4.91 26.37
N ASN A 31 -29.92 6.02 26.01
CA ASN A 31 -31.23 5.97 25.37
C ASN A 31 -31.17 5.24 24.02
N CYS A 32 -30.08 5.40 23.27
CA CYS A 32 -29.87 4.65 22.03
C CYS A 32 -29.56 3.18 22.28
N CYS A 33 -28.74 2.87 23.30
CA CYS A 33 -28.42 1.50 23.70
C CYS A 33 -29.68 0.74 24.12
N HIS A 34 -30.54 1.32 24.96
CA HIS A 34 -31.81 0.74 25.38
C HIS A 34 -32.70 0.40 24.18
N TRP A 35 -32.83 1.33 23.23
CA TRP A 35 -33.59 1.07 22.01
C TRP A 35 -33.01 -0.08 21.18
N CYS A 36 -31.68 -0.18 21.06
CA CYS A 36 -31.04 -1.31 20.38
C CYS A 36 -31.38 -2.64 21.06
N LEU A 37 -31.38 -2.67 22.40
CA LEU A 37 -31.67 -3.88 23.19
C LEU A 37 -33.15 -4.30 23.12
N GLU A 38 -34.08 -3.34 23.06
CA GLU A 38 -35.51 -3.59 22.82
C GLU A 38 -35.72 -4.21 21.44
N ASN A 39 -34.96 -3.77 20.45
CA ASN A 39 -35.02 -4.23 19.06
C ASN A 39 -34.01 -5.34 18.74
N ARG A 40 -33.59 -6.13 19.75
CA ARG A 40 -32.54 -7.16 19.59
C ARG A 40 -32.81 -8.22 18.52
N HIS A 41 -34.07 -8.51 18.19
CA HIS A 41 -34.43 -9.41 17.09
C HIS A 41 -33.90 -8.91 15.72
N ASN A 42 -33.66 -7.61 15.59
CA ASN A 42 -33.06 -6.98 14.41
C ASN A 42 -31.54 -6.77 14.55
N HIS A 43 -30.86 -7.51 15.42
CA HIS A 43 -29.44 -7.32 15.75
C HIS A 43 -28.53 -7.16 14.51
N LYS A 44 -28.68 -8.03 13.50
CA LYS A 44 -27.89 -7.94 12.24
C LYS A 44 -28.14 -6.62 11.50
N LYS A 45 -29.41 -6.19 11.40
CA LYS A 45 -29.78 -4.92 10.74
C LYS A 45 -29.22 -3.73 11.51
N ILE A 46 -29.29 -3.74 12.84
CA ILE A 46 -28.74 -2.69 13.73
C ILE A 46 -27.22 -2.56 13.54
N VAL A 47 -26.49 -3.68 13.56
CA VAL A 47 -25.03 -3.69 13.38
C VAL A 47 -24.64 -3.21 11.98
N ASN A 48 -25.40 -3.60 10.95
CA ASN A 48 -25.18 -3.12 9.58
C ASN A 48 -25.41 -1.61 9.44
N CYS A 49 -26.48 -1.06 10.04
CA CYS A 49 -26.73 0.38 10.09
C CYS A 49 -25.60 1.11 10.80
N TRP A 50 -25.15 0.59 11.94
CA TRP A 50 -24.02 1.14 12.70
C TRP A 50 -22.76 1.22 11.84
N LEU A 51 -22.40 0.13 11.15
CA LEU A 51 -21.23 0.09 10.29
C LEU A 51 -21.37 1.05 9.09
N ASN A 52 -22.57 1.15 8.50
CA ASN A 52 -22.83 2.07 7.39
C ASN A 52 -22.72 3.54 7.81
N VAL A 53 -23.22 3.91 8.98
CA VAL A 53 -23.07 5.25 9.54
C VAL A 53 -21.60 5.53 9.85
N LEU A 54 -20.90 4.57 10.46
CA LEU A 54 -19.47 4.70 10.80
C LEU A 54 -18.62 5.07 9.58
N LYS A 55 -18.96 4.54 8.40
CA LYS A 55 -18.25 4.82 7.13
C LYS A 55 -18.35 6.26 6.66
N ARG A 56 -19.45 6.95 6.96
CA ARG A 56 -19.76 8.28 6.40
C ARG A 56 -19.56 9.44 7.38
N VAL A 57 -19.35 9.16 8.66
CA VAL A 57 -19.17 10.21 9.68
C VAL A 57 -17.70 10.53 9.96
N LYS A 58 -17.47 11.72 10.54
CA LYS A 58 -16.14 12.22 10.97
C LYS A 58 -15.62 11.45 12.19
N VAL A 59 -14.32 11.56 12.45
CA VAL A 59 -13.61 10.78 13.47
C VAL A 59 -14.20 10.93 14.88
N GLU A 60 -14.64 12.13 15.24
CA GLU A 60 -15.26 12.42 16.54
C GLU A 60 -16.56 11.63 16.70
N GLN A 61 -17.40 11.61 15.67
CA GLN A 61 -18.65 10.85 15.68
C GLN A 61 -18.42 9.33 15.65
N ARG A 62 -17.34 8.86 15.02
CA ARG A 62 -16.97 7.43 15.04
C ARG A 62 -16.72 6.96 16.46
N LEU A 63 -16.06 7.77 17.28
CA LEU A 63 -15.84 7.47 18.70
C LEU A 63 -17.18 7.34 19.45
N VAL A 64 -18.11 8.26 19.25
CA VAL A 64 -19.46 8.20 19.89
C VAL A 64 -20.19 6.90 19.49
N LEU A 65 -20.09 6.50 18.23
CA LEU A 65 -20.66 5.23 17.75
C LEU A 65 -19.98 4.01 18.39
N PHE A 66 -18.67 4.07 18.67
CA PHE A 66 -17.97 3.03 19.42
C PHE A 66 -18.38 2.97 20.89
N TYR A 67 -18.73 4.10 21.52
CA TYR A 67 -19.33 4.09 22.86
C TYR A 67 -20.70 3.42 22.87
N LEU A 68 -21.54 3.67 21.87
CA LEU A 68 -22.79 2.94 21.71
C LEU A 68 -22.55 1.44 21.54
N ALA A 69 -21.65 1.04 20.63
CA ALA A 69 -21.33 -0.37 20.43
C ALA A 69 -20.81 -1.02 21.72
N ASN A 70 -19.94 -0.32 22.45
CA ASN A 70 -19.46 -0.78 23.74
C ASN A 70 -20.59 -1.09 24.71
N ASP A 71 -21.54 -0.17 24.89
CA ASP A 71 -22.64 -0.36 25.84
C ASP A 71 -23.55 -1.51 25.41
N VAL A 72 -23.95 -1.56 24.13
CA VAL A 72 -24.83 -2.62 23.62
C VAL A 72 -24.16 -3.98 23.74
N ILE A 73 -22.90 -4.13 23.34
CA ILE A 73 -22.14 -5.40 23.42
C ILE A 73 -22.03 -5.85 24.87
N GLN A 74 -21.70 -4.94 25.80
CA GLN A 74 -21.54 -5.31 27.21
C GLN A 74 -22.86 -5.69 27.88
N TYR A 75 -23.94 -4.97 27.61
CA TYR A 75 -25.28 -5.36 28.09
C TYR A 75 -25.70 -6.71 27.50
N SER A 76 -25.44 -6.91 26.21
CA SER A 76 -25.76 -8.15 25.51
C SER A 76 -24.99 -9.34 26.06
N LYS A 77 -23.72 -9.17 26.44
CA LYS A 77 -22.93 -10.21 27.09
C LYS A 77 -23.56 -10.64 28.43
N ARG A 78 -24.02 -9.70 29.25
CA ARG A 78 -24.65 -10.01 30.56
C ARG A 78 -26.00 -10.72 30.41
N ARG A 79 -26.74 -10.41 29.34
CA ARG A 79 -28.09 -10.95 29.06
C ARG A 79 -28.08 -12.12 28.07
N ASN A 80 -26.92 -12.51 27.56
CA ASN A 80 -26.74 -13.52 26.52
C ASN A 80 -27.54 -13.25 25.22
N TYR A 81 -27.42 -12.02 24.69
CA TYR A 81 -28.01 -11.64 23.40
C TYR A 81 -27.02 -11.79 22.24
N GLU A 82 -27.56 -12.01 21.02
CA GLU A 82 -26.83 -12.29 19.77
C GLU A 82 -25.97 -11.12 19.24
N PHE A 83 -26.08 -9.95 19.87
CA PHE A 83 -25.29 -8.77 19.49
C PHE A 83 -23.78 -8.98 19.61
N VAL A 84 -23.31 -9.79 20.56
CA VAL A 84 -21.87 -10.07 20.73
C VAL A 84 -21.32 -10.72 19.46
N GLU A 85 -21.98 -11.76 18.96
CA GLU A 85 -21.57 -12.44 17.73
C GLU A 85 -21.75 -11.56 16.50
N SER A 86 -22.81 -10.75 16.45
CA SER A 86 -23.04 -9.90 15.29
C SER A 86 -22.01 -8.79 15.15
N TRP A 87 -21.60 -8.17 16.26
CA TRP A 87 -20.55 -7.15 16.21
C TRP A 87 -19.18 -7.75 15.90
N SER A 88 -18.85 -8.97 16.37
CA SER A 88 -17.54 -9.59 16.10
C SER A 88 -17.21 -9.63 14.60
N THR A 89 -18.20 -9.95 13.76
CA THR A 89 -18.05 -10.02 12.29
C THR A 89 -17.78 -8.67 11.62
N THR A 90 -18.08 -7.55 12.28
CA THR A 90 -17.94 -6.20 11.71
C THR A 90 -16.84 -5.36 12.37
N LEU A 91 -16.41 -5.74 13.58
CA LEU A 91 -15.44 -5.00 14.37
C LEU A 91 -14.09 -4.84 13.68
N GLN A 92 -13.56 -5.90 13.05
CA GLN A 92 -12.28 -5.81 12.32
C GLN A 92 -12.30 -4.69 11.26
N LYS A 93 -13.39 -4.61 10.48
CA LYS A 93 -13.57 -3.56 9.47
C LYS A 93 -13.71 -2.18 10.11
N ALA A 94 -14.52 -2.06 11.16
CA ALA A 94 -14.76 -0.81 11.87
C ALA A 94 -13.48 -0.25 12.53
N THR A 95 -12.63 -1.11 13.09
CA THR A 95 -11.38 -0.73 13.77
C THR A 95 -10.41 0.01 12.84
N THR A 96 -10.39 -0.35 11.55
CA THR A 96 -9.55 0.35 10.55
C THR A 96 -9.94 1.83 10.36
N MET A 97 -11.16 2.21 10.79
CA MET A 97 -11.73 3.55 10.62
C MET A 97 -11.48 4.48 11.81
N VAL A 98 -10.85 3.99 12.89
CA VAL A 98 -10.62 4.72 14.15
C VAL A 98 -9.15 4.72 14.59
N ARG A 99 -8.24 4.70 13.61
CA ARG A 99 -6.78 4.74 13.82
C ARG A 99 -6.21 6.12 14.19
N ASP A 100 -7.03 7.16 14.12
CA ASP A 100 -6.62 8.54 14.41
C ASP A 100 -6.21 8.69 15.88
N GLU A 101 -5.05 9.30 16.12
CA GLU A 101 -4.46 9.47 17.46
C GLU A 101 -5.38 10.18 18.45
N LYS A 102 -6.31 11.05 17.97
CA LYS A 102 -7.31 11.73 18.80
C LYS A 102 -8.26 10.78 19.52
N VAL A 103 -8.58 9.64 18.89
CA VAL A 103 -9.59 8.68 19.39
C VAL A 103 -9.00 7.32 19.73
N LYS A 104 -7.86 6.95 19.14
CA LYS A 104 -7.19 5.65 19.27
C LYS A 104 -7.06 5.17 20.72
N HIS A 105 -6.56 6.03 21.62
CA HIS A 105 -6.39 5.69 23.03
C HIS A 105 -7.72 5.31 23.71
N LYS A 106 -8.81 5.99 23.34
CA LYS A 106 -10.15 5.72 23.88
C LYS A 106 -10.70 4.40 23.33
N ILE A 107 -10.45 4.08 22.07
CA ILE A 107 -10.85 2.80 21.46
C ILE A 107 -10.05 1.62 22.05
N LEU A 108 -8.73 1.77 22.21
CA LEU A 108 -7.89 0.76 22.88
C LEU A 108 -8.39 0.46 24.31
N ARG A 109 -8.83 1.50 25.03
CA ARG A 109 -9.46 1.32 26.34
C ARG A 109 -10.74 0.47 26.27
N ILE A 110 -11.57 0.65 25.24
CA ILE A 110 -12.77 -0.19 25.03
C ILE A 110 -12.38 -1.65 24.82
N PHE A 111 -11.38 -1.93 23.97
CA PHE A 111 -10.91 -3.29 23.71
C PHE A 111 -10.37 -3.96 24.97
N LYS A 112 -9.57 -3.24 25.77
CA LYS A 112 -9.08 -3.71 27.06
C LYS A 112 -10.22 -4.05 28.03
N ILE A 113 -11.31 -3.26 28.03
CA ILE A 113 -12.49 -3.56 28.85
C ILE A 113 -13.19 -4.84 28.37
N TRP A 114 -13.27 -5.07 27.06
CA TRP A 114 -13.86 -6.29 26.51
C TRP A 114 -13.08 -7.54 26.88
N GLU A 115 -11.75 -7.47 26.83
CA GLU A 115 -10.84 -8.53 27.30
C GLU A 115 -11.03 -8.80 28.80
N GLN A 116 -10.92 -7.77 29.64
CA GLN A 116 -11.06 -7.89 31.10
C GLN A 116 -12.42 -8.45 31.54
N ARG A 117 -13.47 -8.24 30.74
CA ARG A 117 -14.83 -8.73 31.02
C ARG A 117 -15.18 -10.03 30.30
N GLY A 118 -14.23 -10.64 29.59
CA GLY A 118 -14.47 -11.88 28.84
C GLY A 118 -15.57 -11.74 27.78
N VAL A 119 -15.71 -10.55 27.19
CA VAL A 119 -16.66 -10.28 26.09
C VAL A 119 -16.16 -10.96 24.82
N TYR A 120 -14.88 -10.79 24.52
CA TYR A 120 -14.16 -11.47 23.43
C TYR A 120 -12.85 -12.06 23.97
N GLY A 121 -12.34 -13.09 23.28
CA GLY A 121 -11.07 -13.74 23.64
C GLY A 121 -9.84 -12.86 23.39
N GLU A 122 -8.76 -13.18 24.09
CA GLU A 122 -7.47 -12.46 24.03
C GLU A 122 -6.91 -12.37 22.61
N GLU A 123 -6.98 -13.46 21.84
CA GLU A 123 -6.52 -13.50 20.44
C GLU A 123 -7.25 -12.46 19.58
N PHE A 124 -8.59 -12.45 19.64
CA PHE A 124 -9.40 -11.50 18.89
C PHE A 124 -9.14 -10.04 19.32
N ILE A 125 -8.97 -9.78 20.62
CA ILE A 125 -8.66 -8.43 21.12
C ILE A 125 -7.25 -8.00 20.70
N THR A 126 -6.30 -8.92 20.70
CA THR A 126 -4.93 -8.68 20.22
C THR A 126 -4.95 -8.31 18.74
N ASP A 127 -5.71 -9.01 17.92
CA ASP A 127 -5.89 -8.69 16.50
C ASP A 127 -6.48 -7.29 16.29
N LEU A 128 -7.56 -6.94 17.00
CA LEU A 128 -8.16 -5.60 16.92
C LEU A 128 -7.18 -4.51 17.39
N SER A 129 -6.43 -4.77 18.46
CA SER A 129 -5.41 -3.86 18.98
C SER A 129 -4.23 -3.71 18.02
N GLY A 130 -3.87 -4.77 17.30
CA GLY A 130 -2.92 -4.74 16.20
C GLY A 130 -3.43 -3.89 15.03
N LEU A 131 -4.71 -4.02 14.66
CA LEU A 131 -5.32 -3.24 13.57
C LEU A 131 -5.37 -1.74 13.84
N ILE A 132 -5.48 -1.32 15.11
CA ILE A 132 -5.51 0.10 15.49
C ILE A 132 -4.13 0.67 15.79
N SER A 133 -3.21 -0.16 16.30
CA SER A 133 -1.82 0.22 16.60
C SER A 133 -0.90 0.11 15.40
N ALA A 134 -1.35 -0.58 14.34
CA ALA A 134 -0.85 -0.40 13.00
C ALA A 134 -1.02 1.09 12.65
N THR A 135 0.03 1.86 12.90
CA THR A 135 0.30 3.09 12.18
C THR A 135 0.03 2.82 10.70
N PRO A 136 -0.39 3.81 9.90
CA PRO A 136 -0.11 3.77 8.47
C PRO A 136 1.42 3.88 8.30
N THR A 137 2.17 2.97 8.90
CA THR A 137 3.44 2.56 8.36
C THR A 137 3.10 2.12 6.96
N ALA A 138 3.76 2.76 5.99
CA ALA A 138 4.13 2.08 4.77
C ALA A 138 4.27 0.60 5.11
N ARG A 139 3.45 -0.19 4.43
CA ARG A 139 3.33 -1.63 4.54
C ARG A 139 4.60 -2.21 5.17
N LYS A 140 4.50 -3.06 6.19
CA LYS A 140 5.52 -4.12 6.35
C LYS A 140 5.37 -5.05 5.16
N SER A 141 5.68 -4.52 3.98
CA SER A 141 5.88 -5.24 2.77
C SER A 141 7.35 -5.61 2.78
N ASP A 142 7.61 -6.84 2.39
CA ASP A 142 8.87 -7.28 1.81
C ASP A 142 9.18 -6.49 0.49
N ASP A 143 8.68 -5.26 0.36
CA ASP A 143 8.89 -4.36 -0.78
C ASP A 143 10.04 -3.42 -0.37
N PRO A 144 11.13 -3.36 -1.17
CA PRO A 144 12.25 -2.44 -0.94
C PRO A 144 11.79 -1.00 -0.78
N GLN A 145 12.43 -0.27 0.14
CA GLN A 145 12.13 1.14 0.39
C GLN A 145 12.64 2.07 -0.75
N GLU A 146 13.55 1.57 -1.57
CA GLU A 146 14.07 2.22 -2.77
C GLU A 146 13.78 1.35 -4.00
N PHE A 147 13.63 1.97 -5.17
CA PHE A 147 13.37 1.25 -6.40
C PHE A 147 14.48 0.22 -6.68
N GLN A 148 14.09 -1.05 -6.82
CA GLN A 148 15.01 -2.12 -7.21
C GLN A 148 14.49 -2.81 -8.46
N SER A 149 15.26 -2.74 -9.54
CA SER A 149 14.94 -3.37 -10.82
C SER A 149 14.78 -4.89 -10.71
N THR A 150 15.60 -5.55 -9.90
CA THR A 150 15.52 -6.99 -9.59
C THR A 150 14.21 -7.37 -8.89
N TYR A 151 13.73 -6.51 -8.01
CA TYR A 151 12.45 -6.68 -7.32
C TYR A 151 11.27 -6.58 -8.28
N LEU A 152 11.27 -5.54 -9.13
CA LEU A 152 10.26 -5.37 -10.17
C LEU A 152 10.20 -6.60 -11.10
N ILE A 153 11.37 -7.08 -11.57
CA ILE A 153 11.47 -8.28 -12.42
C ILE A 153 10.86 -9.50 -11.71
N THR A 154 11.11 -9.66 -10.42
CA THR A 154 10.56 -10.77 -9.63
C THR A 154 9.04 -10.70 -9.57
N LYS A 155 8.47 -9.51 -9.38
CA LYS A 155 7.00 -9.31 -9.36
C LYS A 155 6.35 -9.50 -10.72
N ILE A 156 7.01 -9.11 -11.81
CA ILE A 156 6.58 -9.40 -13.19
C ILE A 156 6.49 -10.91 -13.40
N LYS A 157 7.56 -11.65 -13.06
CA LYS A 157 7.59 -13.13 -13.17
C LYS A 157 6.49 -13.79 -12.33
N ASN A 158 6.24 -13.28 -11.13
CA ASN A 158 5.17 -13.80 -10.28
C ASN A 158 3.78 -13.56 -10.90
N CYS A 159 3.53 -12.39 -11.50
CA CYS A 159 2.28 -12.13 -12.20
C CYS A 159 2.08 -13.09 -13.38
N ALA A 160 3.12 -13.32 -14.18
CA ALA A 160 3.06 -14.29 -15.29
C ALA A 160 2.76 -15.73 -14.80
N LYS A 161 3.30 -16.13 -13.65
CA LYS A 161 3.00 -17.43 -13.04
C LYS A 161 1.54 -17.54 -12.59
N LEU A 162 1.01 -16.49 -11.96
CA LEU A 162 -0.37 -16.44 -11.50
C LEU A 162 -1.37 -16.42 -12.66
N GLU A 163 -1.01 -15.75 -13.76
CA GLU A 163 -1.78 -15.74 -15.00
C GLU A 163 -1.89 -17.17 -15.58
N ALA A 164 -0.76 -17.87 -15.72
CA ALA A 164 -0.76 -19.25 -16.20
C ALA A 164 -1.59 -20.21 -15.31
N ASP A 165 -1.54 -20.04 -13.99
CA ASP A 165 -2.33 -20.83 -13.05
C ASP A 165 -3.84 -20.51 -13.14
N THR A 166 -4.18 -19.24 -13.35
CA THR A 166 -5.55 -18.77 -13.55
C THR A 166 -6.13 -19.34 -14.85
N ASP A 167 -5.37 -19.30 -15.94
CA ASP A 167 -5.76 -19.88 -17.23
C ASP A 167 -5.96 -21.40 -17.13
N LEU A 168 -5.09 -22.10 -16.42
CA LEU A 168 -5.23 -23.54 -16.19
C LEU A 168 -6.53 -23.87 -15.44
N LYS A 169 -6.85 -23.10 -14.39
CA LYS A 169 -8.07 -23.29 -13.61
C LYS A 169 -9.33 -22.92 -14.40
N LEU A 170 -9.28 -21.87 -15.21
CA LEU A 170 -10.33 -21.52 -16.14
C LEU A 170 -10.60 -22.64 -17.14
N LYS A 171 -9.53 -23.23 -17.68
CA LYS A 171 -9.62 -24.37 -18.60
C LYS A 171 -10.31 -25.55 -17.94
N LYS A 172 -9.90 -25.95 -16.73
CA LYS A 172 -10.55 -27.04 -15.97
C LYS A 172 -12.02 -26.77 -15.70
N TYR A 173 -12.36 -25.55 -15.27
CA TYR A 173 -13.75 -25.15 -15.03
C TYR A 173 -14.61 -25.24 -16.30
N LYS A 174 -14.07 -24.81 -17.45
CA LYS A 174 -14.76 -24.89 -18.75
C LYS A 174 -14.87 -26.32 -19.29
N GLU A 175 -13.83 -27.14 -19.13
CA GLU A 175 -13.81 -28.52 -19.61
C GLU A 175 -14.73 -29.44 -18.82
N HIS A 176 -14.99 -29.15 -17.55
CA HIS A 176 -15.93 -29.92 -16.74
C HIS A 176 -17.33 -29.95 -17.38
N ASN A 177 -17.77 -28.82 -17.99
CA ASN A 177 -19.00 -28.70 -18.79
C ASN A 177 -20.13 -29.64 -18.33
N PRO A 178 -20.65 -29.48 -17.10
CA PRO A 178 -21.58 -30.43 -16.52
C PRO A 178 -22.79 -30.55 -17.45
N LYS A 179 -23.14 -31.78 -17.84
CA LYS A 179 -24.30 -32.07 -18.71
C LYS A 179 -25.65 -31.76 -18.05
N MET A 180 -25.63 -31.06 -16.91
CA MET A 180 -26.70 -30.89 -15.94
C MET A 180 -27.32 -29.49 -15.99
N MET A 181 -27.06 -28.69 -17.02
CA MET A 181 -27.74 -27.41 -17.22
C MET A 181 -29.21 -27.56 -17.64
N ASP A 182 -29.65 -28.77 -17.99
CA ASP A 182 -31.05 -29.10 -18.26
C ASP A 182 -31.70 -29.75 -17.02
N GLY A 183 -32.56 -28.98 -16.35
CA GLY A 183 -33.24 -29.40 -15.12
C GLY A 183 -34.22 -30.57 -15.34
N GLU A 184 -34.81 -30.73 -16.51
CA GLU A 184 -35.71 -31.86 -16.79
C GLU A 184 -34.93 -33.17 -16.95
N ALA A 185 -33.80 -33.12 -17.65
CA ALA A 185 -32.91 -34.27 -17.81
C ALA A 185 -32.31 -34.72 -16.47
N LEU A 186 -31.96 -33.76 -15.61
CA LEU A 186 -31.49 -33.99 -14.24
C LEU A 186 -32.57 -34.66 -13.38
N CYS A 187 -33.79 -34.11 -13.33
CA CYS A 187 -34.87 -34.71 -12.55
C CYS A 187 -35.24 -36.12 -13.05
N ALA A 188 -35.10 -36.40 -14.35
CA ALA A 188 -35.35 -37.71 -14.92
C ALA A 188 -34.29 -38.77 -14.55
N SER A 189 -33.03 -38.38 -14.32
CA SER A 189 -31.92 -39.28 -13.98
C SER A 189 -31.84 -39.65 -12.50
N LEU A 190 -32.44 -38.86 -11.60
CA LEU A 190 -32.40 -39.04 -10.14
C LEU A 190 -33.38 -40.11 -9.59
N LYS A 191 -33.71 -41.13 -10.38
CA LYS A 191 -34.66 -42.19 -9.98
C LYS A 191 -34.01 -43.32 -9.17
N ASP A 192 -32.69 -43.46 -9.26
CA ASP A 192 -31.88 -44.44 -8.52
C ASP A 192 -30.92 -43.71 -7.58
N ARG A 193 -30.79 -44.21 -6.35
CA ARG A 193 -29.92 -43.66 -5.32
C ARG A 193 -28.45 -43.64 -5.74
N ALA A 194 -27.97 -44.64 -6.49
CA ALA A 194 -26.59 -44.64 -6.98
C ALA A 194 -26.32 -43.48 -7.97
N HIS A 195 -27.30 -43.13 -8.80
CA HIS A 195 -27.20 -41.99 -9.72
C HIS A 195 -27.29 -40.65 -8.99
N VAL A 196 -27.94 -40.58 -7.82
CA VAL A 196 -27.97 -39.38 -6.99
C VAL A 196 -26.58 -39.09 -6.41
N ASP A 197 -25.92 -40.11 -5.84
CA ASP A 197 -24.59 -39.97 -5.25
C ASP A 197 -23.53 -39.56 -6.29
N ASP A 198 -23.60 -40.11 -7.51
CA ASP A 198 -22.70 -39.76 -8.62
C ASP A 198 -22.90 -38.31 -9.11
N VAL A 199 -24.16 -37.86 -9.19
CA VAL A 199 -24.51 -36.48 -9.59
C VAL A 199 -24.11 -35.46 -8.51
N GLU A 200 -24.33 -35.79 -7.23
CA GLU A 200 -23.90 -34.97 -6.10
C GLU A 200 -22.38 -34.76 -6.14
N LYS A 201 -21.63 -35.84 -6.37
CA LYS A 201 -20.17 -35.78 -6.51
C LYS A 201 -19.71 -34.96 -7.71
N GLU A 202 -20.36 -35.09 -8.87
CA GLU A 202 -20.05 -34.27 -10.06
C GLU A 202 -20.28 -32.78 -9.79
N MET A 203 -21.38 -32.43 -9.10
CA MET A 203 -21.69 -31.06 -8.68
C MET A 203 -20.65 -30.50 -7.71
N ASP A 204 -20.24 -31.27 -6.70
CA ASP A 204 -19.20 -30.88 -5.74
C ASP A 204 -17.87 -30.63 -6.45
N ASP A 205 -17.48 -31.50 -7.39
CA ASP A 205 -16.28 -31.30 -8.19
C ASP A 205 -16.39 -30.05 -9.07
N TYR A 206 -17.56 -29.76 -9.67
CA TYR A 206 -17.77 -28.55 -10.47
C TYR A 206 -17.67 -27.26 -9.62
N VAL A 207 -18.29 -27.25 -8.44
CA VAL A 207 -18.21 -26.14 -7.48
C VAL A 207 -16.76 -25.93 -7.06
N SER A 208 -16.03 -26.99 -6.73
CA SER A 208 -14.61 -26.95 -6.37
C SER A 208 -13.74 -26.32 -7.48
N HIS A 209 -13.98 -26.67 -8.74
CA HIS A 209 -13.28 -26.05 -9.88
C HIS A 209 -13.60 -24.55 -10.00
N MET A 210 -14.86 -24.16 -9.82
CA MET A 210 -15.29 -22.76 -9.86
C MET A 210 -14.64 -21.95 -8.72
N GLU A 211 -14.65 -22.47 -7.50
CA GLU A 211 -14.02 -21.83 -6.33
C GLU A 211 -12.51 -21.68 -6.52
N ALA A 212 -11.85 -22.71 -7.04
CA ALA A 212 -10.42 -22.66 -7.36
C ALA A 212 -10.10 -21.56 -8.37
N TYR A 213 -10.88 -21.43 -9.44
CA TYR A 213 -10.71 -20.38 -10.45
C TYR A 213 -10.94 -18.98 -9.86
N VAL A 214 -12.02 -18.78 -9.10
CA VAL A 214 -12.33 -17.51 -8.44
C VAL A 214 -11.21 -17.10 -7.48
N ASN A 215 -10.65 -18.05 -6.72
CA ASN A 215 -9.56 -17.77 -5.79
C ASN A 215 -8.26 -17.41 -6.53
N ALA A 216 -7.94 -18.08 -7.64
CA ALA A 216 -6.79 -17.73 -8.47
C ALA A 216 -6.92 -16.31 -9.07
N LEU A 217 -8.10 -15.96 -9.61
CA LEU A 217 -8.39 -14.61 -10.08
C LEU A 217 -8.19 -13.54 -9.00
N LYS A 218 -8.68 -13.78 -7.77
CA LYS A 218 -8.50 -12.84 -6.65
C LYS A 218 -7.02 -12.61 -6.34
N LEU A 219 -6.21 -13.66 -6.36
CA LEU A 219 -4.76 -13.57 -6.13
C LEU A 219 -4.06 -12.80 -7.26
N GLU A 220 -4.41 -13.10 -8.51
CA GLU A 220 -3.86 -12.44 -9.70
C GLU A 220 -4.20 -10.94 -9.72
N ILE A 221 -5.46 -10.58 -9.45
CA ILE A 221 -5.91 -9.18 -9.35
C ILE A 221 -5.06 -8.45 -8.31
N LYS A 222 -4.89 -9.02 -7.12
CA LYS A 222 -4.07 -8.40 -6.06
C LYS A 222 -2.61 -8.22 -6.50
N ALA A 223 -2.02 -9.20 -7.16
CA ALA A 223 -0.66 -9.13 -7.66
C ALA A 223 -0.48 -8.07 -8.76
N ARG A 224 -1.42 -7.99 -9.72
CA ARG A 224 -1.41 -6.98 -10.79
C ARG A 224 -1.55 -5.55 -10.25
N HIS A 225 -2.40 -5.32 -9.25
CA HIS A 225 -2.49 -4.01 -8.59
C HIS A 225 -1.16 -3.59 -7.95
N ASN A 226 -0.45 -4.52 -7.30
CA ASN A 226 0.88 -4.25 -6.74
C ASN A 226 1.90 -3.96 -7.86
N LEU A 227 1.88 -4.73 -8.94
CA LEU A 227 2.79 -4.54 -10.07
C LEU A 227 2.59 -3.19 -10.77
N ILE A 228 1.34 -2.75 -10.99
CA ILE A 228 1.05 -1.42 -11.55
C ILE A 228 1.67 -0.32 -10.69
N SER A 229 1.51 -0.41 -9.37
CA SER A 229 2.11 0.56 -8.44
C SER A 229 3.64 0.58 -8.54
N LEU A 230 4.29 -0.58 -8.71
CA LEU A 230 5.74 -0.66 -8.85
C LEU A 230 6.22 -0.12 -10.20
N LEU A 231 5.49 -0.38 -11.28
CA LEU A 231 5.80 0.16 -12.62
C LEU A 231 5.73 1.69 -12.65
N GLN A 232 4.74 2.28 -11.97
CA GLN A 232 4.63 3.73 -11.83
C GLN A 232 5.81 4.33 -11.05
N GLN A 233 6.26 3.66 -9.98
CA GLN A 233 7.46 4.08 -9.25
C GLN A 233 8.72 3.96 -10.10
N ALA A 234 8.84 2.88 -10.87
CA ALA A 234 9.95 2.66 -11.80
C ALA A 234 10.03 3.77 -12.86
N GLU A 235 8.89 4.16 -13.42
CA GLU A 235 8.81 5.24 -14.42
C GLU A 235 9.35 6.56 -13.87
N VAL A 236 8.92 6.95 -12.67
CA VAL A 236 9.39 8.19 -12.02
C VAL A 236 10.89 8.14 -11.73
N HIS A 237 11.39 7.00 -11.26
CA HIS A 237 12.81 6.81 -10.95
C HIS A 237 13.66 6.89 -12.22
N LEU A 238 13.29 6.15 -13.27
CA LEU A 238 14.00 6.15 -14.55
C LEU A 238 13.98 7.52 -15.24
N ASP A 239 12.91 8.30 -15.09
CA ASP A 239 12.87 9.69 -15.60
C ASP A 239 13.83 10.60 -14.83
N THR A 240 14.00 10.38 -13.53
CA THR A 240 14.97 11.10 -12.69
C THR A 240 16.40 10.74 -13.10
N ASP A 241 16.74 9.46 -13.19
CA ASP A 241 18.05 8.99 -13.65
C ASP A 241 18.41 9.55 -15.02
N LYS A 242 17.42 9.57 -15.94
CA LYS A 242 17.61 10.14 -17.28
C LYS A 242 17.96 11.63 -17.24
N LYS A 243 17.35 12.40 -16.34
CA LYS A 243 17.67 13.83 -16.15
C LYS A 243 19.08 14.01 -15.62
N ASP A 244 19.49 13.20 -14.66
CA ASP A 244 20.83 13.24 -14.07
C ASP A 244 21.91 12.86 -15.08
N VAL A 245 21.71 11.76 -15.83
CA VAL A 245 22.60 11.36 -16.93
C VAL A 245 22.71 12.47 -17.98
N LYS A 246 21.61 13.14 -18.31
CA LYS A 246 21.62 14.27 -19.27
C LYS A 246 22.42 15.46 -18.74
N LEU A 247 22.30 15.79 -17.46
CA LEU A 247 23.07 16.84 -16.81
C LEU A 247 24.58 16.52 -16.88
N VAL A 248 24.95 15.30 -16.49
CA VAL A 248 26.33 14.81 -16.51
C VAL A 248 26.89 14.84 -17.94
N ALA A 249 26.16 14.29 -18.91
CA ALA A 249 26.58 14.28 -20.32
C ALA A 249 26.82 15.71 -20.87
N ASN A 250 25.99 16.67 -20.47
CA ASN A 250 26.16 18.08 -20.84
C ASN A 250 27.41 18.69 -20.20
N ALA A 251 27.69 18.39 -18.93
CA ALA A 251 28.89 18.86 -18.23
C ALA A 251 30.17 18.31 -18.90
N TYR A 252 30.20 17.01 -19.22
CA TYR A 252 31.32 16.39 -19.95
C TYR A 252 31.50 16.98 -21.36
N ARG A 253 30.41 17.24 -22.08
CA ARG A 253 30.47 17.92 -23.39
C ARG A 253 31.07 19.32 -23.26
N ALA A 254 30.64 20.11 -22.28
CA ALA A 254 31.18 21.44 -22.02
C ALA A 254 32.66 21.40 -21.62
N PHE A 255 33.06 20.43 -20.81
CA PHE A 255 34.45 20.20 -20.44
C PHE A 255 35.31 19.83 -21.66
N ALA A 256 34.85 18.88 -22.50
CA ALA A 256 35.54 18.49 -23.72
C ALA A 256 35.76 19.68 -24.67
N MET A 257 34.75 20.55 -24.81
CA MET A 257 34.88 21.78 -25.60
C MET A 257 35.93 22.73 -25.01
N ARG A 258 35.98 22.92 -23.69
CA ARG A 258 37.02 23.72 -23.03
C ARG A 258 38.42 23.17 -23.26
N VAL A 259 38.60 21.85 -23.11
CA VAL A 259 39.88 21.17 -23.37
C VAL A 259 40.30 21.37 -24.83
N LYS A 260 39.39 21.19 -25.78
CA LYS A 260 39.65 21.40 -27.22
C LYS A 260 40.07 22.84 -27.53
N THR A 261 39.39 23.83 -26.94
CA THR A 261 39.76 25.24 -27.08
C THR A 261 41.13 25.53 -26.46
N MET A 262 41.43 24.99 -25.28
CA MET A 262 42.73 25.16 -24.64
C MET A 262 43.86 24.55 -25.48
N LYS A 263 43.63 23.33 -26.00
CA LYS A 263 44.58 22.69 -26.92
C LYS A 263 44.85 23.57 -28.14
N LYS A 264 43.81 24.10 -28.79
CA LYS A 264 43.97 24.98 -29.95
C LYS A 264 44.83 26.21 -29.62
N LYS A 265 44.59 26.86 -28.48
CA LYS A 265 45.40 28.00 -28.02
C LYS A 265 46.85 27.61 -27.74
N LEU A 266 47.07 26.44 -27.16
CA LEU A 266 48.42 25.93 -26.91
C LEU A 266 49.15 25.63 -28.22
N ASP A 267 48.49 24.97 -29.17
CA ASP A 267 49.02 24.68 -30.51
C ASP A 267 49.37 25.97 -31.27
N GLU A 268 48.65 27.08 -31.06
CA GLU A 268 48.97 28.41 -31.61
C GLU A 268 50.19 29.07 -30.96
N ILE A 269 50.41 28.85 -29.66
CA ILE A 269 51.52 29.46 -28.89
C ILE A 269 52.82 28.66 -29.06
N ILE A 270 52.75 27.34 -29.16
CA ILE A 270 53.93 26.45 -29.25
C ILE A 270 54.97 26.93 -30.29
N PRO A 271 54.61 27.33 -31.52
CA PRO A 271 55.57 27.80 -32.52
C PRO A 271 56.21 29.15 -32.19
N THR A 272 55.57 29.95 -31.32
CA THR A 272 56.06 31.28 -30.90
C THR A 272 56.97 31.22 -29.68
N LEU A 273 57.05 30.04 -29.03
CA LEU A 273 57.97 29.84 -27.92
C LEU A 273 59.39 29.76 -28.49
N ASN A 274 60.24 30.69 -28.06
CA ASN A 274 61.67 30.62 -28.36
C ASN A 274 62.21 29.29 -27.82
N SER A 275 63.01 28.59 -28.65
CA SER A 275 63.74 27.42 -28.18
C SER A 275 64.51 27.81 -26.92
N PRO A 276 64.50 26.99 -25.85
CA PRO A 276 65.33 27.27 -24.70
C PRO A 276 66.75 27.52 -25.18
N VAL A 277 67.39 28.56 -24.63
CA VAL A 277 68.78 28.90 -24.92
C VAL A 277 69.57 27.60 -24.80
N PRO A 278 70.35 27.19 -25.83
CA PRO A 278 71.15 25.99 -25.74
C PRO A 278 71.96 26.05 -24.44
N SER A 279 71.97 24.95 -23.68
CA SER A 279 72.78 24.88 -22.46
C SER A 279 74.21 25.35 -22.79
N PRO A 280 74.83 26.20 -21.95
CA PRO A 280 76.18 26.67 -22.21
C PRO A 280 77.11 25.49 -22.49
N ASP A 281 78.07 25.68 -23.39
CA ASP A 281 79.14 24.70 -23.65
C ASP A 281 79.74 24.25 -22.32
N ILE A 282 80.14 22.98 -22.19
CA ILE A 282 80.67 22.42 -20.94
C ILE A 282 81.96 23.14 -20.48
N ASN A 283 82.59 23.90 -21.37
CA ASN A 283 83.76 24.73 -21.09
C ASN A 283 83.42 26.21 -20.79
N ALA A 284 82.14 26.57 -20.70
CA ALA A 284 81.73 27.92 -20.33
C ALA A 284 82.11 28.19 -18.86
N PRO A 285 82.77 29.32 -18.56
CA PRO A 285 83.13 29.66 -17.20
C PRO A 285 81.88 29.82 -16.33
N SER A 286 81.97 29.36 -15.08
CA SER A 286 80.87 29.48 -14.11
C SER A 286 80.47 30.95 -13.94
N PRO A 287 79.17 31.28 -13.90
CA PRO A 287 78.72 32.66 -13.81
C PRO A 287 79.18 33.30 -12.50
N SER A 288 79.67 34.54 -12.58
CA SER A 288 80.12 35.31 -11.43
C SER A 288 78.92 35.95 -10.71
N PRO A 289 79.01 36.27 -9.40
CA PRO A 289 77.86 36.66 -8.57
C PRO A 289 77.11 37.91 -9.06
N ASP A 290 77.79 38.80 -9.79
CA ASP A 290 77.25 40.09 -10.29
C ASP A 290 76.89 40.06 -11.78
N SER A 291 76.83 38.88 -12.42
CA SER A 291 76.28 38.78 -13.77
C SER A 291 74.75 38.78 -13.67
N ASP A 292 74.13 39.96 -13.77
CA ASP A 292 72.69 40.08 -13.94
C ASP A 292 72.29 39.28 -15.18
N LEU A 293 71.73 38.09 -14.94
CA LEU A 293 70.98 37.35 -15.94
C LEU A 293 69.78 38.23 -16.29
N GLU A 294 69.88 38.97 -17.39
CA GLU A 294 68.73 39.60 -18.02
C GLU A 294 67.77 38.49 -18.48
N LEU A 295 66.92 38.06 -17.55
CA LEU A 295 65.74 37.29 -17.87
C LEU A 295 64.87 38.16 -18.78
N PRO A 296 64.28 37.58 -19.84
CA PRO A 296 63.48 38.35 -20.77
C PRO A 296 62.40 39.08 -19.98
N THR A 297 62.41 40.41 -20.11
CA THR A 297 61.47 41.30 -19.44
C THR A 297 60.05 40.78 -19.68
N THR A 298 59.35 40.57 -18.59
CA THR A 298 57.95 40.14 -18.55
C THR A 298 57.09 41.18 -19.26
N MET A 299 56.94 41.04 -20.57
CA MET A 299 55.82 41.64 -21.30
C MET A 299 54.55 41.14 -20.62
N ALA A 300 53.87 42.07 -19.95
CA ALA A 300 52.69 41.82 -19.13
C ALA A 300 51.60 41.08 -19.91
N THR A 301 51.50 39.76 -19.71
CA THR A 301 50.25 39.03 -19.96
C THR A 301 49.37 39.18 -18.71
N PRO A 302 48.09 39.60 -18.84
CA PRO A 302 47.22 39.71 -17.68
C PRO A 302 47.07 38.33 -17.03
N LEU A 303 47.30 38.27 -15.71
CA LEU A 303 47.04 37.13 -14.85
C LEU A 303 45.65 36.54 -15.14
N MET A 304 45.61 35.42 -15.85
CA MET A 304 44.42 34.58 -15.91
C MET A 304 44.22 33.99 -14.51
N HIS A 305 43.26 34.53 -13.77
CA HIS A 305 42.85 34.00 -12.47
C HIS A 305 42.58 32.49 -12.60
N HIS A 306 43.46 31.70 -11.98
CA HIS A 306 43.23 30.29 -11.72
C HIS A 306 42.02 30.17 -10.79
N HIS A 307 40.85 29.90 -11.35
CA HIS A 307 39.72 29.43 -10.57
C HIS A 307 40.03 27.98 -10.15
N GLN A 308 40.47 27.81 -8.91
CA GLN A 308 40.56 26.49 -8.25
C GLN A 308 39.17 25.87 -8.20
N ALA A 309 38.88 24.99 -9.15
CA ALA A 309 37.79 24.04 -9.02
C ALA A 309 38.19 23.00 -7.96
N ARG A 310 37.77 23.23 -6.71
CA ARG A 310 37.69 22.16 -5.71
C ARG A 310 36.60 21.19 -6.17
N ILE A 311 37.03 20.03 -6.65
CA ILE A 311 36.19 18.85 -6.77
C ILE A 311 36.08 18.27 -5.35
N LEU A 312 34.92 18.41 -4.72
CA LEU A 312 34.52 17.55 -3.61
C LEU A 312 33.79 16.35 -4.24
N ILE A 313 34.43 15.18 -4.16
CA ILE A 313 33.77 13.88 -4.22
C ILE A 313 33.27 13.59 -2.80
#